data_AF-A0A846W7T3-F1
#
_entry.id   AF-A0A846W7T3-F1
#
_cell.length_a   1.000
_cell.length_b   1.000
_cell.length_c   1.000
_cell.angle_alpha   90.00
_cell.angle_beta   90.00
_cell.angle_gamma   90.00
#
_symmetry.space_group_name_H-M   'P 1'
#
loop_
_entity.id
_entity.type
_entity.pdbx_description
1 polymer ?
#
loop_
_entity_poly.entity_id
_entity_poly.type
_entity_poly.pdbx_seq_one_letter_code
_entity_poly.pdbx_strand_id
1 'polypeptide(L)'
;MLRSAHALAELHERRAQVRDAALIAEIDCRRGELVDDINDWIVAEIPVNRTGASLHTESLGAVVDRMARSWVDANQAIDLDGARSDSTHKHWYHLAELVDGYTDLVTDVIGGRRRLPEQ
;
A
#
# COMPACT_ATOMS: atom_id res chain seq x y z
N MET A 1 -3.45 10.32 -6.13
CA MET A 1 -3.13 8.88 -6.00
C MET A 1 -1.74 8.50 -6.52
N LEU A 2 -1.41 8.60 -7.82
CA LEU A 2 -0.08 8.18 -8.36
C LEU A 2 1.13 8.81 -7.65
N ARG A 3 1.04 10.12 -7.33
CA ARG A 3 2.10 10.82 -6.56
C ARG A 3 2.28 10.26 -5.15
N SER A 4 1.18 9.94 -4.47
CA SER A 4 1.21 9.39 -3.10
C SER A 4 1.80 7.98 -3.09
N ALA A 5 1.43 7.13 -4.05
CA ALA A 5 2.02 5.80 -4.20
C ALA A 5 3.53 5.86 -4.49
N HIS A 6 3.96 6.80 -5.33
CA HIS A 6 5.38 7.03 -5.60
C HIS A 6 6.13 7.51 -4.35
N ALA A 7 5.58 8.48 -3.62
CA ALA A 7 6.17 8.98 -2.38
C ALA A 7 6.29 7.88 -1.30
N LEU A 8 5.32 6.97 -1.21
CA LEU A 8 5.41 5.79 -0.33
C LEU A 8 6.56 4.87 -0.75
N ALA A 9 6.77 4.64 -2.05
CA ALA A 9 7.89 3.84 -2.53
C ALA A 9 9.25 4.50 -2.19
N GLU A 10 9.39 5.80 -2.42
CA GLU A 10 10.61 6.56 -2.05
C GLU A 10 10.90 6.48 -0.53
N LEU A 11 9.86 6.52 0.30
CA LEU A 11 10.00 6.36 1.76
C LEU A 11 10.46 4.95 2.12
N HIS A 12 9.94 3.90 1.48
CA HIS A 12 10.37 2.51 1.71
C HIS A 12 11.82 2.29 1.27
N GLU A 13 12.23 2.82 0.12
CA GLU A 13 13.62 2.80 -0.34
C GLU A 13 14.55 3.47 0.66
N ARG A 14 14.21 4.68 1.10
CA ARG A 14 14.99 5.41 2.12
C ARG A 14 15.05 4.64 3.43
N ARG A 15 13.92 4.06 3.86
CA ARG A 15 13.84 3.26 5.10
C ARG A 15 14.79 2.06 5.07
N ALA A 16 14.94 1.39 3.92
CA ALA A 16 15.83 0.24 3.78
C ALA A 16 17.32 0.59 3.95
N GLN A 17 17.69 1.83 3.66
CA GLN A 17 19.08 2.32 3.71
C GLN A 17 19.47 2.92 5.06
N VAL A 18 18.51 3.38 5.85
CA VAL A 18 18.74 4.04 7.15
C VAL A 18 18.92 3.00 8.27
N ARG A 19 19.77 3.34 9.25
CA ARG A 19 19.96 2.57 10.49
C ARG A 19 19.66 3.38 11.75
N ASP A 20 19.63 4.70 11.63
CA ASP A 20 19.33 5.61 12.73
C ASP A 20 17.85 5.50 13.12
N ALA A 21 17.59 5.28 14.41
CA ALA A 21 16.25 5.04 14.92
C ALA A 21 15.34 6.27 14.85
N ALA A 22 15.89 7.48 15.02
CA ALA A 22 15.10 8.70 14.94
C ALA A 22 14.66 8.97 13.50
N LEU A 23 15.56 8.78 12.53
CA LEU A 23 15.24 8.88 11.11
C LEU A 23 14.24 7.80 10.65
N ILE A 24 14.34 6.57 11.16
CA ILE A 24 13.33 5.53 10.89
C ILE A 24 11.95 5.97 11.41
N ALA A 25 11.88 6.51 12.62
CA ALA A 25 10.62 6.99 13.20
C ALA A 25 10.02 8.14 12.39
N GLU A 26 10.85 9.07 11.89
CA GLU A 26 10.41 10.17 11.01
C GLU A 26 9.82 9.63 9.69
N ILE A 27 10.51 8.66 9.06
CA ILE A 27 10.04 8.02 7.83
C ILE A 27 8.72 7.28 8.07
N ASP A 28 8.62 6.51 9.16
CA ASP A 28 7.42 5.76 9.50
C ASP A 28 6.23 6.68 9.85
N CYS A 29 6.50 7.83 10.47
CA CYS A 29 5.49 8.87 10.72
C CYS A 29 4.99 9.47 9.40
N ARG A 30 5.90 9.89 8.51
CA ARG A 30 5.52 10.45 7.21
C ARG A 30 4.77 9.46 6.32
N ARG A 31 5.11 8.17 6.41
CA ARG A 31 4.39 7.06 5.75
C ARG A 31 2.94 6.98 6.25
N GLY A 32 2.73 7.08 7.57
CA GLY A 32 1.40 7.13 8.18
C GLY A 32 0.56 8.31 7.66
N GLU A 33 1.13 9.52 7.66
CA GLU A 33 0.44 10.71 7.15
C GLU A 33 -0.02 10.55 5.69
N LEU A 34 0.82 9.97 4.82
CA LEU A 34 0.43 9.72 3.42
C LEU A 34 -0.67 8.66 3.29
N VAL A 35 -0.70 7.66 4.17
CA VAL A 35 -1.77 6.67 4.21
C VAL A 35 -3.09 7.33 4.59
N ASP A 36 -3.06 8.22 5.57
CA ASP A 36 -4.25 8.95 6.04
C ASP A 36 -4.75 9.92 4.95
N ASP A 37 -3.86 10.67 4.31
CA ASP A 37 -4.18 11.53 3.16
C ASP A 37 -4.88 10.74 2.02
N ILE A 38 -4.43 9.51 1.75
CA ILE A 38 -5.06 8.64 0.74
C ILE A 38 -6.47 8.24 1.20
N ASN A 39 -6.63 7.83 2.46
CA ASN A 39 -7.93 7.43 3.00
C ASN A 39 -8.94 8.58 2.95
N ASP A 40 -8.54 9.78 3.35
CA ASP A 40 -9.37 10.98 3.32
C ASP A 40 -9.80 11.34 1.90
N TRP A 41 -8.87 11.26 0.94
CA TRP A 41 -9.19 11.48 -0.48
C TRP A 41 -10.23 10.46 -0.98
N ILE A 42 -10.12 9.18 -0.61
CA ILE A 42 -11.07 8.15 -1.04
C ILE A 42 -12.47 8.39 -0.45
N VAL A 43 -12.54 8.77 0.82
CA VAL A 43 -13.81 9.11 1.47
C VAL A 43 -14.48 10.30 0.78
N ALA A 44 -13.71 11.29 0.32
CA ALA A 44 -14.23 12.43 -0.42
C ALA A 44 -14.76 12.06 -1.81
N GLU A 45 -14.11 11.12 -2.51
CA GLU A 45 -14.46 10.73 -3.89
C GLU A 45 -15.60 9.70 -3.98
N ILE A 46 -15.83 8.88 -2.95
CA ILE A 46 -16.83 7.81 -2.97
C ILE A 46 -18.06 8.23 -2.15
N PRO A 47 -19.24 8.48 -2.77
CA PRO A 47 -20.47 8.77 -2.04
C PRO A 47 -20.91 7.52 -1.24
N VAL A 48 -20.60 7.47 0.04
CA VAL A 48 -20.89 6.31 0.89
C VAL A 48 -22.39 6.25 1.22
N ASN A 49 -23.13 5.31 0.63
CA ASN A 49 -24.42 4.87 1.15
C ASN A 49 -24.19 4.08 2.46
N ARG A 50 -24.66 4.63 3.58
CA ARG A 50 -24.26 4.26 4.96
C ARG A 50 -24.98 3.04 5.54
N THR A 51 -25.48 2.12 4.73
CA THR A 51 -26.37 1.05 5.21
C THR A 51 -25.86 -0.33 4.78
N GLY A 52 -25.16 -1.04 5.67
CA GLY A 52 -25.19 -2.51 5.68
C GLY A 52 -23.98 -3.35 5.20
N ALA A 53 -22.78 -2.81 4.96
CA ALA A 53 -21.64 -3.61 4.51
C ALA A 53 -20.58 -3.87 5.60
N SER A 54 -20.01 -5.09 5.59
CA SER A 54 -19.02 -5.64 6.55
C SER A 54 -17.79 -4.74 6.74
N LEU A 55 -17.37 -4.55 7.99
CA LEU A 55 -16.13 -3.87 8.39
C LEU A 55 -14.93 -4.68 7.88
N HIS A 56 -14.12 -4.09 7.00
CA HIS A 56 -12.77 -4.59 6.75
C HIS A 56 -11.82 -4.06 7.81
N THR A 57 -10.91 -4.90 8.30
CA THR A 57 -9.91 -4.55 9.31
C THR A 57 -8.78 -3.67 8.77
N GLU A 58 -8.77 -3.34 7.47
CA GLU A 58 -7.69 -2.62 6.80
C GLU A 58 -8.20 -1.56 5.82
N SER A 59 -7.54 -0.39 5.80
CA SER A 59 -7.87 0.75 4.95
C SER A 59 -7.27 0.63 3.54
N LEU A 60 -7.87 1.29 2.54
CA LEU A 60 -7.35 1.24 1.17
C LEU A 60 -5.95 1.89 1.08
N GLY A 61 -5.70 2.95 1.87
CA GLY A 61 -4.37 3.55 1.99
C GLY A 61 -3.33 2.57 2.52
N ALA A 62 -3.68 1.73 3.51
CA ALA A 62 -2.77 0.70 4.02
C ALA A 62 -2.45 -0.38 2.96
N VAL A 63 -3.42 -0.74 2.11
CA VAL A 63 -3.17 -1.64 0.98
C VAL A 63 -2.19 -1.02 -0.02
N VAL A 64 -2.38 0.27 -0.37
CA VAL A 64 -1.46 1.00 -1.26
C VAL A 64 -0.05 1.09 -0.68
N ASP A 65 0.09 1.31 0.64
CA ASP A 65 1.39 1.32 1.32
C ASP A 65 2.11 -0.04 1.23
N ARG A 66 1.41 -1.16 1.45
CA ARG A 66 2.01 -2.49 1.27
C ARG A 66 2.38 -2.78 -0.17
N MET A 67 1.58 -2.34 -1.15
CA MET A 67 1.94 -2.46 -2.56
C MET A 67 3.23 -1.69 -2.87
N ALA A 68 3.36 -0.46 -2.35
CA ALA A 68 4.59 0.33 -2.52
C ALA A 68 5.80 -0.37 -1.90
N ARG A 69 5.66 -0.92 -0.68
CA ARG A 69 6.72 -1.71 -0.04
C ARG A 69 7.09 -2.96 -0.85
N SER A 70 6.11 -3.74 -1.27
CA SER A 70 6.32 -4.97 -2.04
C SER A 70 6.99 -4.69 -3.39
N TRP A 71 6.66 -3.56 -4.02
CA TRP A 71 7.35 -3.09 -5.21
C TRP A 71 8.84 -2.79 -4.94
N VAL A 72 9.17 -2.11 -3.84
CA VAL A 72 10.57 -1.86 -3.46
C VAL A 72 11.31 -3.17 -3.19
N ASP A 73 10.72 -4.06 -2.40
CA ASP A 73 11.30 -5.37 -2.08
C ASP A 73 11.56 -6.20 -3.36
N ALA A 74 10.65 -6.17 -4.33
CA ALA A 74 10.80 -6.89 -5.60
C ALA A 74 11.90 -6.32 -6.50
N ASN A 75 12.09 -5.00 -6.53
CA ASN A 75 13.19 -4.38 -7.27
C ASN A 75 14.53 -4.65 -6.58
N GLN A 76 14.58 -4.57 -5.25
CA GLN A 76 15.79 -4.88 -4.50
C GLN A 76 16.21 -6.34 -4.67
N ALA A 77 15.26 -7.28 -4.76
CA ALA A 77 15.56 -8.69 -5.04
C ALA A 77 16.21 -8.89 -6.42
N ILE A 78 15.81 -8.11 -7.43
CA ILE A 78 16.47 -8.14 -8.76
C ILE A 78 17.94 -7.72 -8.62
N ASP A 79 18.21 -6.64 -7.89
CA ASP A 79 19.55 -6.09 -7.74
C ASP A 79 20.47 -7.02 -6.92
N LEU A 80 19.92 -7.68 -5.90
CA LEU A 80 20.69 -8.54 -4.99
C LEU A 80 20.87 -9.97 -5.53
N ASP A 81 19.78 -10.58 -5.98
CA ASP A 81 19.73 -12.02 -6.31
C ASP A 81 19.66 -12.28 -7.81
N GLY A 82 19.44 -11.25 -8.63
CA GLY A 82 19.28 -11.33 -10.07
C GLY A 82 17.83 -11.59 -10.51
N ALA A 83 17.50 -11.12 -11.72
CA ALA A 83 16.14 -11.13 -12.26
C ALA A 83 15.51 -12.54 -12.42
N ARG A 84 16.32 -13.60 -12.49
CA ARG A 84 15.86 -14.98 -12.69
C ARG A 84 15.91 -15.84 -11.42
N SER A 85 16.18 -15.25 -10.26
CA SER A 85 16.24 -16.00 -9.02
C SER A 85 14.84 -16.36 -8.51
N ASP A 86 14.75 -17.47 -7.78
CA ASP A 86 13.50 -17.87 -7.10
C ASP A 86 13.06 -16.82 -6.07
N SER A 87 14.02 -16.12 -5.46
CA SER A 87 13.79 -15.02 -4.51
C SER A 87 13.06 -13.86 -5.19
N THR A 88 13.61 -13.37 -6.31
CA THR A 88 12.96 -12.36 -7.15
C THR A 88 11.55 -12.81 -7.56
N HIS A 89 11.39 -14.05 -8.03
CA HIS A 89 10.08 -14.55 -8.43
C HIS A 89 9.04 -14.50 -7.29
N LYS A 90 9.44 -14.86 -6.06
CA LYS A 90 8.56 -14.78 -4.88
C LYS A 90 8.11 -13.35 -4.57
N HIS A 91 9.01 -12.38 -4.62
CA HIS A 91 8.65 -10.98 -4.36
C HIS A 91 7.71 -10.41 -5.43
N TRP A 92 7.96 -10.73 -6.70
CA TRP A 92 7.06 -10.32 -7.79
C TRP A 92 5.70 -11.02 -7.72
N TYR A 93 5.66 -12.30 -7.33
CA TYR A 93 4.40 -13.01 -7.10
C TYR A 93 3.60 -12.37 -5.97
N HIS A 94 4.25 -12.04 -4.84
CA HIS A 94 3.60 -11.38 -3.73
C HIS A 94 3.03 -9.99 -4.11
N LEU A 95 3.77 -9.23 -4.92
CA LEU A 95 3.25 -7.96 -5.46
C LEU A 95 1.99 -8.17 -6.31
N ALA A 96 1.95 -9.21 -7.15
CA ALA A 96 0.78 -9.54 -7.95
C ALA A 96 -0.44 -9.88 -7.08
N GLU A 97 -0.26 -10.66 -6.02
CA GLU A 97 -1.34 -10.98 -5.06
C GLU A 97 -1.94 -9.72 -4.41
N LEU A 98 -1.09 -8.74 -4.06
CA LEU A 98 -1.55 -7.47 -3.49
C LEU A 98 -2.32 -6.63 -4.52
N VAL A 99 -1.87 -6.61 -5.77
CA VAL A 99 -2.57 -5.91 -6.87
C VAL A 99 -3.95 -6.54 -7.14
N ASP A 100 -4.03 -7.87 -7.16
CA ASP A 100 -5.28 -8.59 -7.36
C ASP A 100 -6.25 -8.31 -6.20
N GLY A 101 -5.78 -8.42 -4.95
CA GLY A 101 -6.58 -8.10 -3.77
C GLY A 101 -7.05 -6.64 -3.72
N TYR A 102 -6.23 -5.69 -4.18
CA TYR A 102 -6.63 -4.28 -4.32
C TYR A 102 -7.72 -4.10 -5.39
N THR A 103 -7.59 -4.78 -6.53
CA THR A 103 -8.56 -4.71 -7.63
C THR A 103 -9.92 -5.25 -7.19
N ASP A 104 -9.94 -6.37 -6.47
CA ASP A 104 -11.15 -6.94 -5.88
C ASP A 104 -11.78 -5.99 -4.85
N LEU A 105 -10.96 -5.38 -3.98
CA LEU A 105 -11.39 -4.41 -2.98
C LEU A 105 -12.06 -3.19 -3.61
N VAL A 106 -11.43 -2.58 -4.63
CA VAL A 106 -12.00 -1.43 -5.35
C VAL A 106 -13.29 -1.82 -6.06
N THR A 107 -13.32 -2.98 -6.73
CA THR A 107 -14.51 -3.47 -7.44
C THR A 107 -15.68 -3.70 -6.48
N ASP A 108 -15.42 -4.21 -5.28
CA ASP A 108 -16.44 -4.39 -4.26
C ASP A 108 -16.92 -3.08 -3.64
N VAL A 109 -16.03 -2.10 -3.42
CA VAL A 109 -16.41 -0.78 -2.89
C VAL A 109 -17.26 -0.01 -3.91
N ILE A 110 -16.85 0.04 -5.18
CA ILE A 110 -17.63 0.68 -6.26
C ILE A 110 -18.96 -0.06 -6.47
N GLY A 111 -18.95 -1.39 -6.38
CA GLY A 111 -20.15 -2.22 -6.50
C GLY A 111 -21.10 -2.14 -5.30
N GLY A 112 -20.78 -1.36 -4.27
CA GLY A 112 -21.58 -1.24 -3.04
C GLY A 112 -21.60 -2.51 -2.18
N ARG A 113 -20.71 -3.46 -2.45
CA ARG A 113 -20.60 -4.75 -1.75
C ARG A 113 -19.69 -4.69 -0.51
N ARG A 114 -18.95 -3.59 -0.30
CA ARG A 114 -17.93 -3.46 0.77
C ARG A 114 -17.75 -2.01 1.25
N ARG A 115 -17.47 -1.79 2.55
CA ARG A 115 -17.15 -0.48 3.16
C ARG A 115 -15.69 -0.44 3.61
N LEU A 116 -15.08 0.75 3.56
CA LEU A 116 -13.75 1.04 4.11
C LEU A 116 -13.87 1.45 5.60
N PRO A 117 -12.87 1.18 6.44
CA PRO A 117 -12.91 1.57 7.86
C PRO A 117 -12.93 3.09 8.02
N GLU A 118 -13.63 3.54 9.06
CA GLU A 118 -13.42 4.87 9.65
C GLU A 118 -12.17 4.76 10.54
N GLN A 119 -11.23 5.68 10.37
CA GLN A 119 -10.09 5.85 11.26
C GLN A 119 -10.55 6.39 12.62
#